data_AF-A0A661QTI3-F1
#
_entry.id   AF-A0A661QTI3-F1
#
_cell.length_a   1.000
_cell.length_b   1.000
_cell.length_c   1.000
_cell.angle_alpha   90.00
_cell.angle_beta   90.00
_cell.angle_gamma   90.00
#
_symmetry.space_group_name_H-M   'P 1'
#
loop_
_entity.id
_entity.type
_entity.pdbx_description
1 polymer ?
#
loop_
_entity_poly.entity_id
_entity_poly.type
_entity_poly.pdbx_seq_one_letter_code
_entity_poly.pdbx_strand_id
1 'polypeptide(L)'
;MKKKTYVIACAVLAVDLRHSAEKLGLDLKYKFLEAGLHNSPKLLKEKLQAAIDEICASNLCDRIIIGYGICGKGTIGIQSRNIPMTIPKVHDCIALFLGGDQAYKREFKKFPGTYYLSAGWCEEKTDPISQRKQWANFGEQKLNFNDLVGEYGKEAADQTFDFLNSWQKNYQRAAFIETGAKKSSRYEQYALEMAEEYNWKYEKIQGSQALINKLITADQSTSDILFVPPDHVIGFDAIVSTLSAHPILSPVLSPGTPVTDTASCIDTVDQPVHMGPRVKI
;
A
#
# COMPACT_ATOMS: atom_id res chain seq x y z
N MET A 1 16.02 -21.26 21.42
CA MET A 1 14.96 -21.39 20.38
C MET A 1 15.50 -20.91 19.05
N LYS A 2 15.15 -21.56 17.94
CA LYS A 2 15.62 -21.16 16.59
C LYS A 2 14.86 -19.90 16.15
N LYS A 3 15.58 -18.83 15.79
CA LYS A 3 14.99 -17.62 15.22
C LYS A 3 14.29 -17.93 13.90
N LYS A 4 13.27 -17.13 13.56
CA LYS A 4 12.41 -17.30 12.38
C LYS A 4 12.35 -16.02 11.55
N THR A 5 12.29 -16.18 10.24
CA THR A 5 11.98 -15.10 9.31
C THR A 5 10.49 -14.79 9.36
N TYR A 6 10.15 -13.51 9.50
CA TYR A 6 8.77 -13.02 9.44
C TYR A 6 8.50 -12.29 8.13
N VAL A 7 7.27 -12.37 7.64
CA VAL A 7 6.76 -11.61 6.51
C VAL A 7 5.63 -10.72 7.02
N ILE A 8 5.76 -9.41 6.82
CA ILE A 8 4.69 -8.44 7.06
C ILE A 8 4.27 -7.87 5.70
N ALA A 9 3.02 -8.09 5.28
CA ALA A 9 2.62 -7.82 3.91
C ALA A 9 1.16 -7.39 3.80
N CYS A 10 0.81 -6.80 2.65
CA CYS A 10 -0.59 -6.57 2.30
C CYS A 10 -1.33 -7.91 2.20
N ALA A 11 -2.53 -8.01 2.78
CA ALA A 11 -3.29 -9.26 2.76
C ALA A 11 -3.56 -9.79 1.34
N VAL A 12 -3.67 -8.91 0.34
CA VAL A 12 -3.84 -9.33 -1.07
C VAL A 12 -2.65 -10.12 -1.62
N LEU A 13 -1.46 -10.04 -1.01
CA LEU A 13 -0.27 -10.81 -1.39
C LEU A 13 -0.19 -12.17 -0.67
N ALA A 14 -1.13 -12.48 0.23
CA ALA A 14 -1.03 -13.65 1.09
C ALA A 14 -1.06 -14.98 0.31
N VAL A 15 -1.81 -15.03 -0.80
CA VAL A 15 -1.88 -16.20 -1.68
C VAL A 15 -0.51 -16.44 -2.33
N ASP A 16 0.07 -15.42 -2.95
CA ASP A 16 1.33 -15.50 -3.67
C ASP A 16 2.53 -15.75 -2.76
N LEU A 17 2.62 -15.05 -1.63
CA LEU A 17 3.71 -15.21 -0.67
C LEU A 17 3.75 -16.60 -0.04
N ARG A 18 2.59 -17.19 0.27
CA ARG A 18 2.51 -18.57 0.80
C ARG A 18 2.90 -19.59 -0.27
N HIS A 19 2.35 -19.44 -1.48
CA HIS A 19 2.69 -20.32 -2.61
C HIS A 19 4.18 -20.31 -2.94
N SER A 20 4.79 -19.13 -2.99
CA SER A 20 6.23 -18.99 -3.24
C SER A 20 7.07 -19.60 -2.13
N ALA A 21 6.70 -19.40 -0.86
CA ALA A 21 7.42 -20.00 0.27
C ALA A 21 7.33 -21.53 0.26
N GLU A 22 6.14 -22.09 0.00
CA GLU A 22 5.92 -23.53 -0.11
C GLU A 22 6.77 -24.13 -1.24
N LYS A 23 6.75 -23.52 -2.43
CA LYS A 23 7.57 -23.96 -3.58
C LYS A 23 9.07 -23.92 -3.31
N LEU A 24 9.52 -23.02 -2.45
CA LEU A 24 10.93 -22.89 -2.06
C LEU A 24 11.28 -23.69 -0.79
N GLY A 25 10.32 -24.37 -0.17
CA GLY A 25 10.54 -25.12 1.07
C GLY A 25 10.90 -24.23 2.28
N LEU A 26 10.42 -22.99 2.31
CA LEU A 26 10.72 -22.01 3.36
C LEU A 26 9.64 -22.02 4.45
N ASP A 27 10.06 -22.17 5.72
CA ASP A 27 9.19 -21.98 6.89
C ASP A 27 9.22 -20.52 7.35
N LEU A 28 8.24 -19.75 6.87
CA LEU A 28 8.07 -18.33 7.17
C LEU A 28 6.90 -18.12 8.13
N LYS A 29 7.03 -17.12 9.02
CA LYS A 29 5.90 -16.61 9.82
C LYS A 29 5.29 -15.41 9.10
N TYR A 30 3.98 -15.23 9.21
CA TYR A 30 3.26 -14.20 8.47
C TYR A 30 2.43 -13.31 9.38
N LYS A 31 2.43 -12.02 9.08
CA LYS A 31 1.50 -11.02 9.61
C LYS A 31 0.97 -10.19 8.45
N PHE A 32 -0.24 -10.51 8.00
CA PHE A 32 -0.90 -9.77 6.92
C PHE A 32 -1.68 -8.61 7.51
N LEU A 33 -1.47 -7.40 6.97
CA LEU A 33 -2.27 -6.23 7.33
C LEU A 33 -3.39 -6.04 6.30
N GLU A 34 -4.44 -5.32 6.69
CA GLU A 34 -5.71 -5.28 5.96
C GLU A 34 -5.55 -4.76 4.53
N ALA A 35 -6.29 -5.35 3.60
CA ALA A 35 -6.31 -4.91 2.22
C ALA A 35 -6.92 -3.50 2.09
N GLY A 36 -6.20 -2.59 1.41
CA GLY A 36 -6.64 -1.22 1.15
C GLY A 36 -5.90 -0.14 1.93
N LEU A 37 -4.97 -0.50 2.84
CA LEU A 37 -4.19 0.48 3.61
C LEU A 37 -3.37 1.46 2.74
N HIS A 38 -3.08 1.14 1.48
CA HIS A 38 -2.41 2.06 0.55
C HIS A 38 -3.22 3.34 0.25
N ASN A 39 -4.53 3.34 0.51
CA ASN A 39 -5.37 4.53 0.39
C ASN A 39 -5.13 5.53 1.53
N SER A 40 -4.55 5.07 2.64
CA SER A 40 -4.24 5.88 3.83
C SER A 40 -2.77 5.70 4.23
N PRO A 41 -1.80 6.33 3.53
CA PRO A 41 -0.37 6.11 3.75
C PRO A 41 0.11 6.31 5.19
N LYS A 42 -0.49 7.25 5.92
CA LYS A 42 -0.22 7.46 7.35
C LYS A 42 -0.60 6.23 8.17
N LEU A 43 -1.81 5.70 7.97
CA LEU A 43 -2.29 4.51 8.67
C LEU A 43 -1.47 3.26 8.29
N LEU A 44 -1.10 3.11 7.01
CA LEU A 44 -0.19 2.06 6.56
C LEU A 44 1.13 2.11 7.33
N LYS A 45 1.75 3.29 7.44
CA LYS A 45 2.99 3.49 8.18
C LYS A 45 2.85 3.08 9.65
N GLU A 46 1.81 3.59 10.32
CA GLU A 46 1.56 3.33 11.74
C GLU A 46 1.37 1.83 12.01
N LYS A 47 0.51 1.15 11.25
CA LYS A 47 0.26 -0.29 11.42
C LYS A 47 1.48 -1.14 11.07
N LEU A 48 2.20 -0.79 10.00
CA LEU A 48 3.40 -1.52 9.59
C LEU A 48 4.51 -1.38 10.64
N GLN A 49 4.74 -0.18 11.17
CA GLN A 49 5.73 0.03 12.22
C GLN A 49 5.33 -0.70 13.51
N ALA A 50 4.06 -0.64 13.93
CA ALA A 50 3.58 -1.36 15.09
C ALA A 50 3.78 -2.89 14.96
N ALA A 51 3.53 -3.43 13.76
CA ALA A 51 3.77 -4.85 13.48
C ALA A 51 5.25 -5.23 13.58
N ILE A 52 6.16 -4.37 13.09
CA ILE A 52 7.61 -4.55 13.22
C ILE A 52 8.02 -4.50 14.70
N ASP A 53 7.55 -3.49 15.43
CA ASP A 53 7.90 -3.27 16.84
C ASP A 53 7.49 -4.46 17.72
N GLU A 54 6.29 -5.02 17.49
CA GLU A 54 5.80 -6.23 18.17
C GLU A 54 6.69 -7.45 17.88
N ILE A 55 7.09 -7.66 16.62
CA ILE A 55 7.95 -8.78 16.23
C ILE A 55 9.36 -8.61 16.83
N CYS A 56 9.91 -7.39 16.80
CA CYS A 56 11.19 -7.06 17.42
C CYS A 56 11.20 -7.34 18.93
N ALA A 57 10.12 -6.99 19.64
CA ALA A 57 9.98 -7.22 21.08
C ALA A 57 9.99 -8.72 21.46
N SER A 58 9.58 -9.61 20.55
CA SER A 58 9.58 -11.06 20.82
C SER A 58 10.99 -11.67 20.92
N ASN A 59 12.01 -11.03 20.34
CA ASN A 59 13.37 -11.56 20.19
C ASN A 59 13.47 -12.94 19.50
N LEU A 60 12.41 -13.39 18.81
CA LEU A 60 12.35 -14.67 18.08
C LEU A 60 12.58 -14.54 16.59
N CYS A 61 12.84 -13.33 16.11
CA CYS A 61 12.99 -13.01 14.71
C CYS A 61 14.45 -12.66 14.38
N ASP A 62 14.93 -13.15 13.23
CA ASP A 62 16.25 -12.83 12.66
C ASP A 62 16.18 -11.90 11.46
N ARG A 63 15.05 -11.89 10.73
CA ARG A 63 14.80 -11.04 9.57
C ARG A 63 13.31 -10.81 9.33
N ILE A 64 12.96 -9.61 8.86
CA ILE A 64 11.60 -9.27 8.43
C ILE A 64 11.58 -9.02 6.91
N ILE A 65 10.60 -9.59 6.22
CA ILE A 65 10.30 -9.34 4.81
C ILE A 65 9.07 -8.45 4.73
N ILE A 66 9.21 -7.29 4.09
CA ILE A 66 8.13 -6.33 3.88
C ILE A 66 7.51 -6.58 2.51
N GLY A 67 6.33 -7.17 2.47
CA GLY A 67 5.53 -7.39 1.27
C GLY A 67 4.68 -6.17 0.92
N TYR A 68 5.34 -5.03 0.70
CA TYR A 68 4.76 -3.77 0.23
C TYR A 68 5.74 -3.07 -0.71
N GLY A 69 5.22 -2.32 -1.68
CA GLY A 69 6.02 -1.34 -2.42
C GLY A 69 6.11 -0.02 -1.67
N ILE A 70 6.29 1.07 -2.41
CA ILE A 70 6.18 2.45 -1.89
C ILE A 70 4.77 2.72 -1.35
N CYS A 71 3.73 2.18 -2.01
CA CYS A 71 2.32 2.20 -1.61
C CYS A 71 1.85 3.57 -1.08
N GLY A 72 1.85 4.58 -1.95
CA GLY A 72 1.45 5.95 -1.59
C GLY A 72 2.42 6.65 -0.62
N LYS A 73 3.67 6.16 -0.52
CA LYS A 73 4.71 6.56 0.44
C LYS A 73 4.49 6.07 1.87
N GLY A 74 3.57 5.14 2.10
CA GLY A 74 3.30 4.61 3.44
C GLY A 74 4.45 3.80 4.03
N THR A 75 5.37 3.27 3.19
CA THR A 75 6.56 2.55 3.66
C THR A 75 7.78 3.43 3.89
N ILE A 76 7.76 4.70 3.45
CA ILE A 76 8.86 5.64 3.65
C ILE A 76 8.88 6.10 5.10
N GLY A 77 10.00 5.96 5.80
CA GLY A 77 10.15 6.29 7.22
C GLY A 77 9.97 5.11 8.17
N ILE A 78 9.73 3.90 7.66
CA ILE A 78 9.70 2.67 8.46
C ILE A 78 11.11 2.33 8.94
N GLN A 79 11.21 1.94 10.20
CA GLN A 79 12.47 1.65 10.90
C GLN A 79 12.62 0.15 11.15
N SER A 80 13.81 -0.38 10.89
CA SER A 80 14.16 -1.80 11.11
C SER A 80 14.30 -2.19 12.58
N ARG A 81 14.48 -1.19 13.47
CA ARG A 81 14.86 -1.42 14.87
C ARG A 81 16.11 -2.31 14.92
N ASN A 82 16.15 -3.32 15.77
CA ASN A 82 17.28 -4.23 15.90
C ASN A 82 17.26 -5.44 14.92
N ILE A 83 16.35 -5.50 13.94
CA ILE A 83 16.20 -6.65 13.03
C ILE A 83 16.31 -6.20 11.57
N PRO A 84 17.17 -6.82 10.74
CA PRO A 84 17.26 -6.46 9.33
C PRO A 84 15.95 -6.73 8.58
N MET A 85 15.66 -5.90 7.59
CA MET A 85 14.48 -6.04 6.75
C MET A 85 14.81 -6.12 5.25
N THR A 86 13.90 -6.68 4.47
CA THR A 86 13.93 -6.56 3.00
C THR A 86 12.61 -6.06 2.46
N ILE A 87 12.65 -5.15 1.48
CA ILE A 87 11.48 -4.56 0.83
C ILE A 87 11.72 -4.49 -0.69
N PRO A 88 10.72 -4.78 -1.55
CA PRO A 88 10.88 -4.66 -2.99
C PRO A 88 10.89 -3.18 -3.41
N LYS A 89 11.80 -2.84 -4.33
CA LYS A 89 11.93 -1.52 -4.95
C LYS A 89 10.89 -1.37 -6.07
N VAL A 90 9.62 -1.28 -5.69
CA VAL A 90 8.49 -1.11 -6.61
C VAL A 90 7.49 -0.08 -6.09
N HIS A 91 6.65 0.44 -6.98
CA HIS A 91 5.63 1.42 -6.59
C HIS A 91 4.55 0.84 -5.67
N ASP A 92 4.05 -0.35 -5.95
CA ASP A 92 2.98 -0.99 -5.16
C ASP A 92 2.92 -2.52 -5.34
N CYS A 93 1.85 -3.13 -4.81
CA CYS A 93 1.64 -4.57 -4.92
C CYS A 93 1.28 -5.04 -6.34
N ILE A 94 0.76 -4.17 -7.20
CA ILE A 94 0.44 -4.51 -8.60
C ILE A 94 1.74 -4.82 -9.35
N ALA A 95 2.75 -3.97 -9.17
CA ALA A 95 4.08 -4.20 -9.72
C ALA A 95 4.70 -5.53 -9.23
N LEU A 96 4.48 -5.92 -7.96
CA LEU A 96 4.90 -7.23 -7.47
C LEU A 96 4.28 -8.39 -8.26
N PHE A 97 2.95 -8.37 -8.45
CA PHE A 97 2.24 -9.43 -9.20
C PHE A 97 2.65 -9.49 -10.67
N LEU A 98 2.97 -8.35 -11.28
CA LEU A 98 3.43 -8.26 -12.67
C LEU A 98 4.92 -8.64 -12.83
N GLY A 99 5.68 -8.76 -11.74
CA GLY A 99 7.11 -9.08 -11.77
C GLY A 99 8.05 -7.89 -11.83
N GLY A 100 7.57 -6.67 -11.56
CA GLY A 100 8.37 -5.46 -11.36
C GLY A 100 7.83 -4.21 -12.07
N ASP A 101 8.41 -3.05 -11.75
CA ASP A 101 7.97 -1.74 -12.26
C ASP A 101 8.04 -1.62 -13.78
N GLN A 102 8.96 -2.31 -14.45
CA GLN A 102 9.02 -2.29 -15.92
C GLN A 102 7.83 -3.01 -16.55
N ALA A 103 7.34 -4.09 -15.92
CA ALA A 103 6.13 -4.76 -16.37
C ALA A 103 4.91 -3.88 -16.13
N TYR A 104 4.81 -3.26 -14.97
CA TYR A 104 3.76 -2.27 -14.67
C TYR A 104 3.76 -1.10 -15.66
N LYS A 105 4.92 -0.48 -15.95
CA LYS A 105 5.05 0.63 -16.91
C LYS A 105 4.58 0.24 -18.32
N ARG A 106 4.83 -0.99 -18.77
CA ARG A 106 4.31 -1.48 -20.07
C ARG A 106 2.79 -1.55 -20.07
N GLU A 107 2.19 -2.06 -19.00
CA GLU A 107 0.73 -2.15 -18.89
C GLU A 107 0.08 -0.77 -18.74
N PHE A 108 0.67 0.11 -17.94
CA PHE A 108 0.21 1.49 -17.79
C PHE A 108 0.25 2.27 -19.10
N LYS A 109 1.31 2.11 -19.92
CA LYS A 109 1.39 2.75 -21.25
C LYS A 109 0.31 2.27 -22.22
N LYS A 110 -0.14 1.02 -22.10
CA LYS A 110 -1.23 0.47 -22.94
C LYS A 110 -2.60 0.97 -22.46
N PHE A 111 -2.84 0.91 -21.15
CA PHE A 111 -4.13 1.26 -20.53
C PHE A 111 -3.90 1.91 -19.15
N PRO A 112 -3.74 3.24 -19.05
CA PRO A 112 -3.53 3.93 -17.78
C PRO A 112 -4.68 3.70 -16.79
N GLY A 113 -5.92 3.69 -17.27
CA GLY A 113 -7.13 3.40 -16.51
C GLY A 113 -7.40 1.90 -16.37
N THR A 114 -6.49 1.15 -15.76
CA THR A 114 -6.69 -0.29 -15.52
C THR A 114 -7.03 -0.59 -14.05
N TYR A 115 -8.12 -1.30 -13.82
CA TYR A 115 -8.47 -1.89 -12.55
C TYR A 115 -7.85 -3.28 -12.48
N TYR A 116 -6.85 -3.47 -11.61
CA TYR A 116 -6.13 -4.73 -11.52
C TYR A 116 -6.74 -5.63 -10.44
N LEU A 117 -6.95 -6.90 -10.80
CA LEU A 117 -7.40 -7.95 -9.92
C LEU A 117 -6.34 -9.05 -9.86
N SER A 118 -6.21 -9.68 -8.69
CA SER A 118 -5.39 -10.89 -8.49
C SER A 118 -6.17 -11.88 -7.64
N ALA A 119 -5.71 -13.13 -7.56
CA ALA A 119 -6.37 -14.14 -6.73
C ALA A 119 -6.51 -13.66 -5.26
N GLY A 120 -5.45 -13.11 -4.68
CA GLY A 120 -5.50 -12.59 -3.31
C GLY A 120 -6.36 -11.33 -3.16
N TRP A 121 -6.47 -10.48 -4.18
CA TRP A 121 -7.44 -9.39 -4.15
C TRP A 121 -8.87 -9.93 -4.09
N CYS A 122 -9.18 -10.97 -4.87
CA CYS A 122 -10.49 -11.61 -4.85
C CYS A 122 -10.77 -12.33 -3.52
N GLU A 123 -9.78 -12.92 -2.85
CA GLU A 123 -9.99 -13.49 -1.50
C GLU A 123 -10.34 -12.42 -0.46
N GLU A 124 -9.76 -11.22 -0.58
CA GLU A 124 -9.90 -10.16 0.42
C GLU A 124 -11.09 -9.21 0.17
N LYS A 125 -11.60 -9.10 -1.06
CA LYS A 125 -12.51 -8.00 -1.48
C LYS A 125 -13.77 -8.44 -2.25
N THR A 126 -14.20 -9.70 -2.17
CA THR A 126 -15.42 -10.17 -2.85
C THR A 126 -16.70 -9.89 -2.06
N ASP A 127 -17.19 -8.65 -2.16
CA ASP A 127 -18.64 -8.43 -2.21
C ASP A 127 -19.10 -8.70 -3.66
N PRO A 128 -20.25 -9.36 -3.89
CA PRO A 128 -20.81 -9.51 -5.24
C PRO A 128 -20.93 -8.17 -5.96
N ILE A 129 -20.65 -8.13 -7.27
CA ILE A 129 -20.67 -6.88 -8.06
C ILE A 129 -22.05 -6.23 -8.03
N SER A 130 -23.12 -7.03 -8.06
CA SER A 130 -24.50 -6.56 -7.93
C SER A 130 -24.76 -5.82 -6.61
N GLN A 131 -24.11 -6.22 -5.52
CA GLN A 131 -24.20 -5.53 -4.24
C GLN A 131 -23.40 -4.23 -4.25
N ARG A 132 -22.26 -4.15 -4.96
CA ARG A 132 -21.45 -2.93 -5.05
C ARG A 132 -22.22 -1.72 -5.58
N LYS A 133 -23.21 -1.90 -6.47
CA LYS A 133 -24.07 -0.79 -6.92
C LYS A 133 -24.86 -0.12 -5.81
N GLN A 134 -25.16 -0.85 -4.75
CA GLN A 134 -25.88 -0.32 -3.60
C GLN A 134 -24.98 0.47 -2.67
N TRP A 135 -23.66 0.49 -2.91
CA TRP A 135 -22.69 1.13 -2.03
C TRP A 135 -21.83 2.15 -2.77
N ALA A 136 -21.57 3.28 -2.14
CA ALA A 136 -20.56 4.24 -2.57
C ALA A 136 -19.59 4.50 -1.42
N ASN A 137 -18.28 4.58 -1.71
CA ASN A 137 -17.30 4.93 -0.69
C ASN A 137 -17.24 6.46 -0.52
N PHE A 138 -17.31 6.93 0.71
CA PHE A 138 -17.08 8.32 1.10
C PHE A 138 -16.04 8.36 2.21
N GLY A 139 -14.77 8.59 1.85
CA GLY A 139 -13.66 8.45 2.77
C GLY A 139 -13.57 7.01 3.31
N GLU A 140 -13.68 6.84 4.63
CA GLU A 140 -13.69 5.53 5.29
C GLU A 140 -15.09 4.91 5.40
N GLN A 141 -16.14 5.66 5.05
CA GLN A 141 -17.53 5.21 5.15
C GLN A 141 -18.01 4.57 3.85
N LYS A 142 -18.92 3.59 3.97
CA LYS A 142 -19.72 3.06 2.87
C LYS A 142 -21.15 3.57 3.02
N LEU A 143 -21.63 4.31 2.03
CA LEU A 143 -23.01 4.80 1.99
C LEU A 143 -23.88 3.80 1.24
N ASN A 144 -25.06 3.46 1.77
CA ASN A 144 -26.04 2.64 1.06
C ASN A 144 -26.99 3.53 0.23
N PHE A 145 -27.30 3.11 -0.99
CA PHE A 145 -28.20 3.86 -1.87
C PHE A 145 -29.60 4.03 -1.27
N ASN A 146 -30.18 2.95 -0.72
CA ASN A 146 -31.55 2.99 -0.20
C ASN A 146 -31.66 3.86 1.06
N ASP A 147 -30.61 3.88 1.89
CA ASP A 147 -30.57 4.74 3.07
C ASP A 147 -30.58 6.22 2.64
N LEU A 148 -29.79 6.59 1.63
CA LEU A 148 -29.80 7.95 1.07
C LEU A 148 -31.16 8.31 0.45
N VAL A 149 -31.81 7.37 -0.24
CA VAL A 149 -33.16 7.60 -0.78
C VAL A 149 -34.15 7.87 0.34
N GLY A 150 -34.08 7.12 1.44
CA GLY A 150 -34.96 7.27 2.60
C GLY A 150 -34.76 8.60 3.33
N GLU A 151 -33.52 9.06 3.46
CA GLU A 151 -33.18 10.25 4.24
C GLU A 151 -33.24 11.56 3.41
N TYR A 152 -32.81 11.51 2.14
CA TYR A 152 -32.61 12.70 1.30
C TYR A 152 -33.42 12.70 0.01
N GLY A 153 -34.17 11.63 -0.27
CA GLY A 153 -34.95 11.47 -1.49
C GLY A 153 -34.13 10.96 -2.68
N LYS A 154 -34.84 10.43 -3.69
CA LYS A 154 -34.23 9.72 -4.82
C LYS A 154 -33.26 10.56 -5.64
N GLU A 155 -33.63 11.81 -5.94
CA GLU A 155 -32.80 12.69 -6.79
C GLU A 155 -31.45 13.02 -6.14
N ALA A 156 -31.45 13.34 -4.84
CA ALA A 156 -30.21 13.60 -4.09
C ALA A 156 -29.34 12.35 -3.96
N ALA A 157 -29.96 11.18 -3.74
CA ALA A 157 -29.27 9.90 -3.70
C ALA A 157 -28.60 9.56 -5.03
N ASP A 158 -29.31 9.73 -6.15
CA ASP A 158 -28.80 9.53 -7.51
C ASP A 158 -27.57 10.43 -7.77
N GLN A 159 -27.69 11.74 -7.51
CA GLN A 159 -26.59 12.69 -7.72
C GLN A 159 -25.36 12.36 -6.86
N THR A 160 -25.58 11.98 -5.60
CA THR A 160 -24.51 11.62 -4.67
C THR A 160 -23.78 10.36 -5.15
N PHE A 161 -24.52 9.33 -5.55
CA PHE A 161 -23.95 8.09 -6.07
C PHE A 161 -23.19 8.31 -7.38
N ASP A 162 -23.74 9.09 -8.31
CA ASP A 162 -23.09 9.44 -9.56
C ASP A 162 -21.75 10.16 -9.34
N PHE A 163 -21.72 11.07 -8.36
CA PHE A 163 -20.50 11.77 -7.98
C PHE A 163 -19.47 10.81 -7.37
N LEU A 164 -19.86 10.04 -6.35
CA LEU A 164 -18.94 9.16 -5.62
C LEU A 164 -18.44 7.97 -6.45
N ASN A 165 -19.21 7.53 -7.44
CA ASN A 165 -18.83 6.46 -8.37
C ASN A 165 -18.24 6.96 -9.69
N SER A 166 -18.02 8.27 -9.84
CA SER A 166 -17.44 8.87 -11.05
C SER A 166 -16.05 8.32 -11.42
N TRP A 167 -15.33 7.76 -10.44
CA TRP A 167 -14.05 7.07 -10.66
C TRP A 167 -14.17 6.02 -11.77
N GLN A 168 -15.31 5.33 -11.89
CA GLN A 168 -15.54 4.28 -12.86
C GLN A 168 -15.37 4.77 -14.32
N LYS A 169 -15.65 6.05 -14.56
CA LYS A 169 -15.54 6.69 -15.88
C LYS A 169 -14.07 6.90 -16.31
N ASN A 170 -13.13 6.86 -15.37
CA ASN A 170 -11.70 7.02 -15.63
C ASN A 170 -10.99 5.69 -15.90
N TYR A 171 -11.68 4.56 -15.67
CA TYR A 171 -11.19 3.23 -15.99
C TYR A 171 -11.70 2.80 -17.36
N GLN A 172 -10.89 1.99 -18.02
CA GLN A 172 -11.09 1.49 -19.38
C GLN A 172 -10.94 -0.03 -19.46
N ARG A 173 -10.27 -0.63 -18.47
CA ARG A 173 -9.90 -2.05 -18.47
C ARG A 173 -10.03 -2.65 -17.07
N ALA A 174 -10.68 -3.79 -16.94
CA ALA A 174 -10.49 -4.70 -15.80
C ALA A 174 -9.48 -5.77 -16.22
N ALA A 175 -8.36 -5.87 -15.50
CA ALA A 175 -7.29 -6.82 -15.81
C ALA A 175 -7.10 -7.83 -14.68
N PHE A 176 -7.26 -9.12 -14.98
CA PHE A 176 -6.93 -10.19 -14.04
C PHE A 176 -5.48 -10.63 -14.23
N ILE A 177 -4.67 -10.49 -13.18
CA ILE A 177 -3.28 -10.93 -13.15
C ILE A 177 -3.21 -12.37 -12.66
N GLU A 178 -2.96 -13.30 -13.58
CA GLU A 178 -2.80 -14.72 -13.28
C GLU A 178 -1.33 -15.02 -12.95
N THR A 179 -1.01 -15.08 -11.66
CA THR A 179 0.36 -15.37 -11.17
C THR A 179 0.66 -16.86 -11.03
N GLY A 180 -0.37 -17.71 -11.15
CA GLY A 180 -0.29 -19.15 -10.95
C GLY A 180 -0.16 -19.60 -9.49
N ALA A 181 -0.37 -18.72 -8.50
CA ALA A 181 -0.35 -19.08 -7.08
C ALA A 181 -1.58 -19.86 -6.62
N LYS A 182 -2.77 -19.48 -7.10
CA LYS A 182 -4.01 -20.20 -6.85
C LYS A 182 -4.89 -20.11 -8.08
N LYS A 183 -5.18 -21.27 -8.69
CA LYS A 183 -6.02 -21.34 -9.88
C LYS A 183 -7.47 -21.52 -9.45
N SER A 184 -8.33 -20.59 -9.87
CA SER A 184 -9.77 -20.73 -9.75
C SER A 184 -10.41 -19.89 -10.84
N SER A 185 -11.34 -20.48 -11.60
CA SER A 185 -12.10 -19.77 -12.62
C SER A 185 -12.91 -18.61 -12.04
N ARG A 186 -13.26 -18.67 -10.75
CA ARG A 186 -14.03 -17.62 -10.07
C ARG A 186 -13.35 -16.25 -10.08
N TYR A 187 -12.01 -16.19 -10.05
CA TYR A 187 -11.31 -14.91 -9.99
C TYR A 187 -11.30 -14.19 -11.35
N GLU A 188 -11.07 -14.96 -12.41
CA GLU A 188 -11.19 -14.49 -13.78
C GLU A 188 -12.64 -14.08 -14.08
N GLN A 189 -13.60 -14.90 -13.67
CA GLN A 189 -15.02 -14.60 -13.82
C GLN A 189 -15.41 -13.28 -13.16
N TYR A 190 -14.88 -12.99 -11.97
CA TYR A 190 -15.14 -11.70 -11.31
C TYR A 190 -14.59 -10.50 -12.09
N ALA A 191 -13.44 -10.64 -12.75
CA ALA A 191 -12.87 -9.58 -13.59
C ALA A 191 -13.68 -9.38 -14.89
N LEU A 192 -14.21 -10.47 -15.46
CA LEU A 192 -15.14 -10.43 -16.60
C LEU A 192 -16.44 -9.71 -16.23
N GLU A 193 -17.09 -10.12 -15.15
CA GLU A 193 -18.32 -9.49 -14.66
C GLU A 193 -18.11 -8.00 -14.36
N MET A 194 -16.94 -7.63 -13.80
CA MET A 194 -16.60 -6.23 -13.55
C MET A 194 -16.43 -5.44 -14.85
N ALA A 195 -15.81 -6.04 -15.86
CA ALA A 195 -15.64 -5.43 -17.17
C ALA A 195 -17.00 -5.21 -17.85
N GLU A 196 -17.87 -6.22 -17.83
CA GLU A 196 -19.22 -6.14 -18.40
C GLU A 196 -20.05 -5.07 -17.68
N GLU A 197 -20.04 -5.07 -16.35
CA GLU A 197 -20.83 -4.15 -15.53
C GLU A 197 -20.46 -2.69 -15.78
N TYR A 198 -19.17 -2.36 -15.81
CA TYR A 198 -18.71 -0.99 -15.98
C TYR A 198 -18.42 -0.61 -17.45
N ASN A 199 -18.75 -1.50 -18.39
CA ASN A 199 -18.46 -1.34 -19.82
C ASN A 199 -16.96 -1.06 -20.09
N TRP A 200 -16.10 -1.81 -19.39
CA TRP A 200 -14.65 -1.81 -19.59
C TRP A 200 -14.21 -2.99 -20.45
N LYS A 201 -12.99 -2.92 -20.97
CA LYS A 201 -12.33 -4.07 -21.60
C LYS A 201 -11.91 -5.08 -20.53
N TYR A 202 -12.17 -6.36 -20.75
CA TYR A 202 -11.52 -7.42 -19.99
C TYR A 202 -10.17 -7.80 -20.59
N GLU A 203 -9.17 -8.07 -19.75
CA GLU A 203 -7.91 -8.69 -20.16
C GLU A 203 -7.35 -9.62 -19.09
N LYS A 204 -6.87 -10.79 -19.49
CA LYS A 204 -6.02 -11.63 -18.64
C LYS A 204 -4.56 -11.29 -18.88
N ILE A 205 -3.84 -10.97 -17.83
CA ILE A 205 -2.39 -10.71 -17.84
C ILE A 205 -1.67 -11.87 -17.16
N GLN A 206 -0.69 -12.45 -17.84
CA GLN A 206 0.21 -13.42 -17.22
C GLN A 206 1.14 -12.69 -16.23
N GLY A 207 0.94 -12.93 -14.93
CA GLY A 207 1.80 -12.41 -13.86
C GLY A 207 3.06 -13.23 -13.67
N SER A 208 3.88 -12.85 -12.67
CA SER A 208 5.14 -13.52 -12.37
C SER A 208 5.45 -13.57 -10.87
N GLN A 209 5.86 -14.75 -10.40
CA GLN A 209 6.36 -14.95 -9.02
C GLN A 209 7.82 -14.58 -8.84
N ALA A 210 8.53 -14.21 -9.92
CA ALA A 210 9.99 -14.05 -9.88
C ALA A 210 10.44 -12.98 -8.85
N LEU A 211 9.74 -11.85 -8.79
CA LEU A 211 10.08 -10.78 -7.85
C LEU A 211 9.72 -11.14 -6.40
N ILE A 212 8.60 -11.84 -6.19
CA ILE A 212 8.21 -12.35 -4.87
C ILE A 212 9.24 -13.36 -4.36
N ASN A 213 9.70 -14.27 -5.22
CA ASN A 213 10.75 -15.23 -4.89
C ASN A 213 12.07 -14.52 -4.52
N LYS A 214 12.48 -13.51 -5.29
CA LYS A 214 13.65 -12.67 -4.96
C LYS A 214 13.48 -11.98 -3.61
N LEU A 215 12.30 -11.42 -3.33
CA LEU A 215 12.02 -10.73 -2.09
C LEU A 215 12.17 -11.64 -0.86
N ILE A 216 11.59 -12.84 -0.91
CA ILE A 216 11.59 -13.75 0.25
C ILE A 216 12.96 -14.40 0.50
N THR A 217 13.84 -14.48 -0.50
CA THR A 217 15.17 -15.07 -0.35
C THR A 217 16.28 -14.05 -0.12
N ALA A 218 16.16 -12.82 -0.63
CA ALA A 218 17.26 -11.84 -0.64
C ALA A 218 17.82 -11.51 0.74
N ASP A 219 19.11 -11.71 0.98
CA ASP A 219 19.82 -11.31 2.20
C ASP A 219 20.63 -10.02 2.04
N GLN A 220 20.63 -9.46 0.83
CA GLN A 220 21.36 -8.25 0.46
C GLN A 220 20.57 -7.41 -0.55
N SER A 221 20.96 -6.15 -0.70
CA SER A 221 20.36 -5.25 -1.70
C SER A 221 20.68 -5.73 -3.12
N THR A 222 19.68 -5.62 -3.99
CA THR A 222 19.80 -5.86 -5.43
C THR A 222 19.21 -4.67 -6.20
N SER A 223 19.12 -4.77 -7.53
CA SER A 223 18.35 -3.79 -8.32
C SER A 223 16.88 -3.75 -7.93
N ASP A 224 16.33 -4.89 -7.50
CA ASP A 224 14.88 -5.06 -7.31
C ASP A 224 14.48 -5.07 -5.83
N ILE A 225 15.41 -5.37 -4.93
CA ILE A 225 15.17 -5.51 -3.48
C ILE A 225 16.10 -4.55 -2.72
N LEU A 226 15.57 -3.83 -1.74
CA LEU A 226 16.36 -3.10 -0.76
C LEU A 226 16.50 -3.97 0.49
N PHE A 227 17.74 -4.19 0.91
CA PHE A 227 18.06 -4.65 2.26
C PHE A 227 18.22 -3.44 3.17
N VAL A 228 17.53 -3.47 4.31
CA VAL A 228 17.53 -2.44 5.35
C VAL A 228 18.25 -3.02 6.57
N PRO A 229 19.47 -2.58 6.88
CA PRO A 229 20.19 -3.08 8.05
C PRO A 229 19.45 -2.75 9.36
N PRO A 230 19.80 -3.38 10.50
CA PRO A 230 19.39 -2.88 11.81
C PRO A 230 19.73 -1.40 12.00
N ASP A 231 18.94 -0.72 12.80
CA ASP A 231 19.07 0.70 13.14
C ASP A 231 19.04 1.63 11.93
N HIS A 232 18.27 1.25 10.91
CA HIS A 232 18.06 2.04 9.69
C HIS A 232 16.59 2.35 9.46
N VAL A 233 16.37 3.42 8.68
CA VAL A 233 15.08 3.87 8.22
C VAL A 233 15.00 3.79 6.69
N ILE A 234 13.84 3.38 6.17
CA ILE A 234 13.54 3.38 4.74
C ILE A 234 13.39 4.83 4.27
N GLY A 235 14.20 5.24 3.30
CA GLY A 235 14.11 6.51 2.59
C GLY A 235 13.62 6.34 1.15
N PHE A 236 13.41 7.47 0.49
CA PHE A 236 13.19 7.52 -0.95
C PHE A 236 14.24 8.44 -1.57
N ASP A 237 15.05 7.90 -2.46
CA ASP A 237 15.98 8.67 -3.27
C ASP A 237 15.23 9.22 -4.48
N ALA A 238 15.01 10.54 -4.50
CA ALA A 238 14.31 11.21 -5.58
C ALA A 238 15.10 11.29 -6.89
N ILE A 239 16.44 11.21 -6.84
CA ILE A 239 17.31 11.33 -8.02
C ILE A 239 17.20 10.05 -8.84
N VAL A 240 17.34 8.89 -8.19
CA VAL A 240 17.22 7.58 -8.86
C VAL A 240 15.81 6.99 -8.77
N SER A 241 14.87 7.70 -8.13
CA SER A 241 13.46 7.31 -7.97
C SER A 241 13.28 5.91 -7.38
N THR A 242 14.01 5.59 -6.30
CA THR A 242 14.00 4.26 -5.68
C THR A 242 14.09 4.32 -4.15
N LEU A 243 13.85 3.19 -3.49
CA LEU A 243 14.00 3.07 -2.05
C LEU A 243 15.48 3.02 -1.64
N SER A 244 15.80 3.71 -0.55
CA SER A 244 17.12 3.75 0.09
C SER A 244 17.01 3.36 1.57
N ALA A 245 18.13 3.03 2.21
CA ALA A 245 18.22 2.83 3.65
C ALA A 245 19.22 3.81 4.25
N HIS A 246 18.86 4.46 5.36
CA HIS A 246 19.70 5.44 6.05
C HIS A 246 19.81 5.09 7.53
N PRO A 247 20.98 5.25 8.18
CA PRO A 247 21.10 5.06 9.62
C PRO A 247 20.14 5.97 10.40
N ILE A 248 19.56 5.45 11.48
CA ILE A 248 18.81 6.26 12.43
C ILE A 248 19.84 7.02 13.27
N LEU A 249 19.97 8.31 13.02
CA LEU A 249 20.78 9.18 13.87
C LEU A 249 20.10 9.30 15.22
N SER A 250 20.68 8.69 16.26
CA SER A 250 20.30 9.01 17.63
C SER A 250 20.65 10.47 17.90
N PRO A 251 19.80 11.26 18.59
CA PRO A 251 20.24 12.54 19.10
C PRO A 251 21.34 12.25 20.11
N VAL A 252 22.60 12.43 19.70
CA VAL A 252 23.71 12.49 20.64
C VAL A 252 23.42 13.69 21.54
N LEU A 253 23.20 13.44 22.83
CA LEU A 253 23.35 14.47 23.85
C LEU A 253 24.80 14.96 23.77
N SER A 254 25.04 16.01 23.00
CA SER A 254 26.34 16.66 22.97
C SER A 254 26.67 17.14 24.39
N PRO A 255 27.86 16.85 24.94
CA PRO A 255 28.29 17.43 26.21
C PRO A 255 28.36 18.95 26.08
N GLY A 256 27.82 19.63 27.09
CA GLY A 256 27.57 21.07 27.16
C GLY A 256 28.55 21.99 26.43
N THR A 257 27.98 22.86 25.59
CA THR A 257 28.55 24.19 25.33
C THR A 257 27.73 25.19 26.17
N PRO A 258 28.34 26.09 26.97
CA PRO A 258 27.57 27.00 27.81
C PRO A 258 26.77 27.95 26.92
N VAL A 259 25.47 28.03 27.17
CA VAL A 259 24.60 29.04 26.57
C VAL A 259 24.94 30.36 27.25
N THR A 260 25.66 31.25 26.57
CA THR A 260 25.73 32.65 26.99
C THR A 260 24.46 33.35 26.57
N ASP A 261 23.70 33.71 27.59
CA ASP A 261 22.47 34.47 27.54
C ASP A 261 22.75 35.89 27.00
N THR A 262 22.25 36.18 25.80
CA THR A 262 22.04 37.56 25.34
C THR A 262 20.69 37.62 24.64
N ALA A 263 19.65 37.78 25.46
CA ALA A 263 18.34 38.21 25.01
C ALA A 263 18.45 39.59 24.32
N SER A 264 18.16 39.62 23.02
CA SER A 264 17.71 40.85 22.36
C SER A 264 16.27 40.62 21.94
N CYS A 265 15.36 41.23 22.70
CA CYS A 265 13.94 41.30 22.41
C CYS A 265 13.73 42.16 21.16
N ILE A 266 13.05 41.61 20.16
CA ILE A 266 12.43 42.39 19.09
C ILE A 266 10.94 42.39 19.39
N ASP A 267 10.44 43.54 19.82
CA ASP A 267 9.01 43.79 20.01
C ASP A 267 8.30 43.75 18.66
N THR A 268 7.35 42.82 18.49
CA THR A 268 6.41 42.83 17.37
C THR A 268 5.17 43.62 17.78
N VAL A 269 5.01 44.79 17.16
CA VAL A 269 3.80 45.62 17.25
C VAL A 269 2.65 44.90 16.52
N ASP A 270 1.57 44.65 17.25
CA ASP A 270 0.30 44.13 16.75
C ASP A 270 -0.35 45.15 15.79
N GLN A 271 -0.61 44.74 14.54
CA GLN A 271 -1.53 45.46 13.65
C GLN A 271 -2.75 44.58 13.35
N PRO A 272 -3.99 45.11 13.48
CA PRO A 272 -5.19 44.33 13.26
C PRO A 272 -5.42 44.06 11.78
N VAL A 273 -5.61 42.78 11.43
CA VAL A 273 -5.92 42.33 10.07
C VAL A 273 -7.40 42.63 9.78
N HIS A 274 -7.64 43.45 8.76
CA HIS A 274 -8.97 43.82 8.27
C HIS A 274 -9.62 42.61 7.55
N MET A 275 -10.68 42.05 8.14
CA MET A 275 -11.48 40.99 7.52
C MET A 275 -12.39 41.59 6.44
N GLY A 276 -12.15 41.24 5.18
CA GLY A 276 -13.05 41.50 4.05
C GLY A 276 -14.31 40.62 4.09
N PRO A 277 -15.40 40.99 3.40
CA PRO A 277 -16.71 40.41 3.61
C PRO A 277 -16.80 38.96 3.10
N ARG A 278 -17.40 38.10 3.93
CA ARG A 278 -17.75 36.72 3.61
C ARG A 278 -18.79 36.68 2.49
N VAL A 279 -18.47 36.01 1.39
CA VAL A 279 -19.43 35.64 0.35
C VAL A 279 -20.37 34.57 0.93
N LYS A 280 -21.68 34.80 0.78
CA LYS A 280 -22.73 33.83 1.07
C LYS A 280 -23.10 33.09 -0.23
N ILE A 281 -23.17 31.76 -0.09
CA ILE A 281 -23.59 30.70 -1.02
C ILE A 281 -22.58 30.40 -2.12
#